data_AF-A0A9W8MTA6-F1
#
_entry.id   AF-A0A9W8MTA6-F1
#
_cell.length_a   1.000
_cell.length_b   1.000
_cell.length_c   1.000
_cell.angle_alpha   90.00
_cell.angle_beta   90.00
_cell.angle_gamma   90.00
#
_symmetry.space_group_name_H-M   'P 1'
#
loop_
_entity.id
_entity.type
_entity.pdbx_description
1 polymer ?
#
loop_
_entity_poly.entity_id
_entity_poly.type
_entity_poly.pdbx_seq_one_letter_code
_entity_poly.pdbx_strand_id
1 'polypeptide(L)'
;MLAFTFANPDDYDKVQGTDRVTIEGLETFSPGKNLFMLAKHKDGSEDRIELAHSFNEGQIEWFKAGSALNLMAAKAKERAAAASA
;
A
#
# COMPACT_ATOMS: atom_id res chain seq x y z
N MET A 1 3.98 -4.93 -3.92
CA MET A 1 3.62 -5.55 -2.62
C MET A 1 3.46 -4.46 -1.59
N LEU A 2 2.41 -4.52 -0.77
CA LEU A 2 2.17 -3.58 0.32
C LEU A 2 2.13 -4.37 1.63
N ALA A 3 3.00 -4.03 2.57
CA ALA A 3 3.11 -4.69 3.87
C ALA A 3 2.44 -3.79 4.91
N PHE A 4 1.34 -4.25 5.45
CA PHE A 4 0.56 -3.56 6.48
C PHE A 4 0.48 -4.39 7.74
N THR A 5 0.30 -3.72 8.86
CA THR A 5 -0.01 -4.32 10.16
C THR A 5 -1.32 -3.76 10.66
N PHE A 6 -2.11 -4.55 11.36
CA PHE A 6 -3.28 -4.04 12.07
C PHE A 6 -2.84 -3.01 13.12
N ALA A 7 -3.46 -1.84 13.13
CA ALA A 7 -3.19 -0.84 14.16
C ALA A 7 -3.66 -1.34 15.54
N ASN A 8 -4.79 -2.05 15.56
CA ASN A 8 -5.27 -2.83 16.70
C ASN A 8 -5.18 -4.34 16.37
N PRO A 9 -4.39 -5.14 17.11
CA PRO A 9 -4.29 -6.58 16.88
C PRO A 9 -5.62 -7.34 16.90
N ASP A 10 -6.58 -6.90 17.73
CA ASP A 10 -7.89 -7.55 17.86
C ASP A 10 -8.76 -7.42 16.58
N ASP A 11 -8.42 -6.47 15.69
CA ASP A 11 -9.11 -6.33 14.41
C ASP A 11 -8.86 -7.51 13.46
N TYR A 12 -7.84 -8.33 13.74
CA TYR A 12 -7.62 -9.58 13.00
C TYR A 12 -8.83 -10.52 13.10
N ASP A 13 -9.47 -10.59 14.27
CA ASP A 13 -10.61 -11.50 14.50
C ASP A 13 -11.87 -11.09 13.75
N LYS A 14 -11.93 -9.85 13.26
CA LYS A 14 -13.03 -9.35 12.42
C LYS A 14 -12.94 -9.83 10.99
N VAL A 15 -11.74 -10.21 10.53
CA VAL A 15 -11.50 -10.60 9.14
C VAL A 15 -11.79 -12.08 8.95
N GLN A 16 -12.65 -12.39 7.99
CA GLN A 16 -13.04 -13.75 7.63
C GLN A 16 -12.38 -14.16 6.31
N GLY A 17 -12.08 -15.45 6.14
CA GLY A 17 -11.40 -15.97 4.94
C GLY A 17 -12.18 -15.80 3.62
N THR A 18 -13.47 -15.48 3.69
CA THR A 18 -14.32 -15.22 2.52
C THR A 18 -14.52 -13.74 2.22
N ASP A 19 -13.91 -12.85 3.02
CA ASP A 19 -14.12 -11.42 2.89
C ASP A 19 -13.47 -10.87 1.63
N ARG A 20 -14.15 -9.91 1.01
CA ARG A 20 -13.54 -9.09 -0.02
C ARG A 20 -12.90 -7.88 0.63
N VAL A 21 -11.59 -7.80 0.51
CA VAL A 21 -10.79 -6.72 1.09
C VAL A 21 -10.59 -5.58 0.08
N THR A 22 -10.83 -4.35 0.52
CA THR A 22 -10.50 -3.12 -0.22
C THR A 22 -9.57 -2.26 0.63
N ILE A 23 -8.47 -1.77 0.06
CA ILE A 23 -7.55 -0.85 0.75
C ILE A 23 -7.87 0.58 0.31
N GLU A 24 -8.20 1.43 1.26
CA GLU A 24 -8.52 2.84 1.07
C GLU A 24 -7.32 3.73 1.42
N GLY A 25 -7.22 4.86 0.71
CA GLY A 25 -6.22 5.91 1.01
C GLY A 25 -4.88 5.78 0.29
N LEU A 26 -4.73 4.79 -0.61
CA LEU A 26 -3.51 4.60 -1.42
C LEU A 26 -3.14 5.83 -2.28
N GLU A 27 -4.12 6.63 -2.69
CA GLU A 27 -3.88 7.87 -3.45
C GLU A 27 -3.14 8.94 -2.62
N THR A 28 -3.31 8.92 -1.30
CA THR A 28 -2.68 9.87 -0.36
C THR A 28 -1.62 9.19 0.50
N PHE A 29 -1.07 8.08 0.01
CA PHE A 29 -0.13 7.24 0.75
C PHE A 29 1.17 8.00 1.03
N SER A 30 1.48 8.19 2.31
CA SER A 30 2.62 8.96 2.80
C SER A 30 3.21 8.32 4.06
N PRO A 31 4.50 8.53 4.36
CA PRO A 31 5.10 8.05 5.60
C PRO A 31 4.32 8.53 6.84
N GLY A 32 4.14 7.65 7.82
CA GLY A 32 3.47 7.97 9.09
C GLY A 32 1.96 8.20 9.00
N LYS A 33 1.33 7.94 7.85
CA LYS A 33 -0.12 8.08 7.68
C LYS A 33 -0.77 6.71 7.46
N ASN A 34 -1.49 6.25 8.47
CA ASN A 34 -2.23 4.99 8.40
C ASN A 34 -3.25 4.99 7.26
N LEU A 35 -3.52 3.78 6.77
CA LEU A 35 -4.52 3.49 5.75
C LEU A 35 -5.69 2.74 6.37
N PHE A 36 -6.73 2.50 5.58
CA PHE A 36 -7.87 1.73 6.02
C PHE A 36 -8.11 0.53 5.11
N MET A 37 -8.60 -0.53 5.72
CA MET A 37 -9.07 -1.73 5.05
C MET A 37 -10.57 -1.85 5.27
N LEU A 38 -11.32 -1.95 4.19
CA LEU A 38 -12.72 -2.34 4.23
C LEU A 38 -12.81 -3.85 3.98
N ALA A 39 -13.18 -4.60 5.01
CA ALA A 39 -13.50 -6.01 4.91
C ALA A 39 -15.00 -6.13 4.64
N LYS A 40 -15.37 -6.58 3.43
CA LYS A 40 -16.76 -6.83 3.05
C LYS A 40 -17.10 -8.29 3.23
N HIS A 41 -18.00 -8.56 4.17
CA HIS A 41 -18.44 -9.91 4.52
C HIS A 41 -19.46 -10.44 3.52
N LYS A 42 -19.63 -11.77 3.53
CA LYS A 42 -20.55 -12.46 2.63
C LYS A 42 -22.02 -12.12 2.90
N ASP A 43 -22.36 -11.79 4.14
CA ASP A 43 -23.70 -11.36 4.53
C ASP A 43 -24.02 -9.89 4.16
N GLY A 44 -23.03 -9.17 3.63
CA GLY A 44 -23.13 -7.77 3.22
C GLY A 44 -22.77 -6.76 4.31
N SER A 45 -22.46 -7.20 5.54
CA SER A 45 -21.86 -6.34 6.55
C SER A 45 -20.42 -5.96 6.17
N GLU A 46 -19.94 -4.85 6.73
CA GLU A 46 -18.61 -4.32 6.42
C GLU A 46 -17.92 -3.83 7.68
N ASP A 47 -16.65 -4.19 7.84
CA ASP A 47 -15.77 -3.71 8.89
C ASP A 47 -14.68 -2.82 8.29
N ARG A 48 -14.53 -1.61 8.85
CA ARG A 48 -13.47 -0.67 8.46
C ARG A 48 -12.36 -0.69 9.50
N ILE A 49 -11.22 -1.25 9.11
CA ILE A 49 -10.08 -1.57 9.98
C ILE A 49 -8.92 -0.64 9.66
N GLU A 50 -8.26 -0.12 10.68
CA GLU A 50 -7.08 0.74 10.51
C GLU A 50 -5.80 -0.09 10.33
N LEU A 51 -5.01 0.29 9.32
CA LEU A 51 -3.77 -0.37 8.95
C LEU A 51 -2.57 0.59 9.11
N ALA A 52 -1.59 0.15 9.88
CA ALA A 52 -0.32 0.83 10.06
C ALA A 52 0.77 0.29 9.11
N HIS A 53 1.82 1.08 8.89
CA HIS A 53 2.97 0.69 8.10
C HIS A 53 4.25 1.44 8.49
N SER A 54 5.39 0.91 8.05
CA SER A 54 6.72 1.51 8.24
C SER A 54 7.36 2.02 6.94
N PHE A 55 6.58 2.11 5.86
CA PHE A 55 7.08 2.64 4.58
C PHE A 55 7.65 4.05 4.69
N ASN A 56 8.87 4.23 4.18
CA ASN A 56 9.44 5.54 3.88
C ASN A 56 9.12 5.97 2.43
N GLU A 57 9.44 7.22 2.08
CA GLU A 57 9.17 7.76 0.74
C GLU A 57 9.78 6.91 -0.38
N GLY A 58 11.02 6.46 -0.23
CA GLY A 58 11.70 5.66 -1.24
C GLY A 58 11.01 4.32 -1.52
N GLN A 59 10.53 3.65 -0.47
CA GLN A 59 9.79 2.39 -0.62
C GLN A 59 8.39 2.62 -1.20
N ILE A 60 7.74 3.77 -0.91
CA ILE A 60 6.48 4.17 -1.54
C ILE A 60 6.70 4.36 -3.05
N GLU A 61 7.79 5.01 -3.45
CA GLU A 61 8.12 5.17 -4.88
C GLU A 61 8.43 3.83 -5.56
N TRP A 62 9.08 2.88 -4.87
CA TRP A 62 9.23 1.51 -5.37
C TRP A 62 7.89 0.83 -5.60
N PHE A 63 6.93 1.02 -4.69
CA PHE A 63 5.58 0.51 -4.86
C PHE A 63 4.89 1.13 -6.07
N LYS A 64 4.94 2.47 -6.23
CA LYS A 64 4.36 3.17 -7.39
C LYS A 64 4.97 2.72 -8.72
N ALA A 65 6.28 2.45 -8.73
CA ALA A 65 6.97 1.91 -9.91
C ALA A 65 6.73 0.39 -10.13
N GLY A 66 6.03 -0.29 -9.22
CA GLY A 66 5.82 -1.73 -9.23
C GLY A 66 6.98 -2.55 -8.68
N SER A 67 8.20 -2.01 -8.65
CA SER A 67 9.35 -2.57 -7.93
C SER A 67 10.48 -1.54 -7.77
N ALA A 68 11.42 -1.83 -6.86
CA ALA A 68 12.66 -1.05 -6.75
C ALA A 68 13.48 -1.08 -8.06
N LEU A 69 13.51 -2.23 -8.74
CA LEU A 69 14.22 -2.40 -10.01
C LEU A 69 13.62 -1.53 -11.11
N ASN A 70 12.29 -1.46 -11.19
CA ASN A 70 11.59 -0.61 -12.16
C ASN A 70 11.90 0.87 -11.93
N LEU A 71 11.94 1.31 -10.67
CA LEU A 71 12.31 2.70 -10.34
C LEU A 71 13.75 3.00 -10.79
N MET A 72 14.69 2.08 -10.55
CA MET A 72 16.08 2.25 -10.97
C MET A 72 16.20 2.29 -12.51
N ALA A 73 15.50 1.41 -13.21
CA ALA A 73 15.49 1.38 -14.67
C ALA A 73 14.92 2.68 -15.26
N ALA A 74 13.82 3.20 -14.70
CA ALA A 74 13.23 4.47 -15.11
C ALA A 74 14.21 5.64 -14.91
N LYS A 75 14.82 5.74 -13.73
CA LYS A 75 15.83 6.78 -13.43
C LYS A 75 17.07 6.68 -14.33
N ALA A 76 17.53 5.48 -14.66
CA ALA A 76 18.67 5.28 -15.55
C ALA A 76 18.35 5.74 -16.98
N LYS A 77 17.15 5.42 -17.49
CA LYS A 77 16.68 5.87 -18.80
C LYS A 77 16.57 7.40 -18.88
N GLU A 78 16.07 8.02 -17.82
CA GLU A 78 15.93 9.48 -17.72
C GLU A 78 17.30 10.18 -17.73
N ARG A 79 18.28 9.67 -16.97
CA ARG A 79 19.66 10.18 -17.00
C ARG A 79 20.32 10.02 -18.36
N ALA A 80 20.12 8.89 -19.01
CA ALA A 80 20.68 8.65 -20.35
C ALA A 80 20.11 9.65 -21.38
N ALA A 81 18.80 9.92 -21.32
CA ALA A 81 18.16 10.90 -22.18
C ALA A 81 18.66 12.34 -21.93
N ALA A 82 18.83 12.73 -20.66
CA ALA A 82 19.33 14.06 -20.28
C ALA A 82 20.80 14.29 -20.67
N ALA A 83 21.63 13.25 -20.72
CA ALA A 83 23.03 13.35 -21.14
C ALA A 83 23.21 13.41 -22.67
N SER A 84 22.18 13.05 -23.44
CA SER A 84 22.16 13.08 -24.90
C SER A 84 21.50 14.34 -25.50
N ALA A 85 21.02 15.24 -24.65
CA ALA A 85 20.45 16.54 -25.01
C ALA A 85 21.46 17.65 -24.71
#